data_AF-A0A843J8I8-F1
#
_entry.id   AF-A0A843J8I8-F1
#
_cell.length_a   1.000
_cell.length_b   1.000
_cell.length_c   1.000
_cell.angle_alpha   90.00
_cell.angle_beta   90.00
_cell.angle_gamma   90.00
#
_symmetry.space_group_name_H-M   'P 1'
#
loop_
_entity.id
_entity.type
_entity.pdbx_description
1 polymer ?
#
loop_
_entity_poly.entity_id
_entity_poly.type
_entity_poly.pdbx_seq_one_letter_code
_entity_poly.pdbx_strand_id
1 'polypeptide(L)'
;MKRVSVSAEKSGFDIGTEAASPVVGVMLMLSVTLILAAIVSGFVGGLPDGGTKASNVAIKATYSQTEGLAFTHMGGDVIGTLDTVVIVRLSNSFGDAEHMSWKIDPCSIVNKRGELTKTVPWLTKTGSAGVVSFAAGDTAYVVPDKDKQNTGEYLQNGLKSDNKYSFDNKANLGKEFLLEFGDTSGTTFARTRVIIAP
;
A
#
# COMPACT_ATOMS: atom_id res chain seq x y z
N MET A 1 82.95 -2.86 41.80
CA MET A 1 81.82 -1.92 41.78
C MET A 1 80.55 -2.72 41.50
N LYS A 2 79.67 -2.88 42.50
CA LYS A 2 78.49 -3.75 42.47
C LYS A 2 77.25 -2.85 42.26
N ARG A 3 76.54 -3.02 41.15
CA ARG A 3 75.34 -2.24 40.82
C ARG A 3 74.19 -2.63 41.76
N VAL A 4 73.59 -1.64 42.40
CA VAL A 4 72.35 -1.75 43.18
C VAL A 4 71.19 -1.54 42.20
N SER A 5 70.31 -2.53 42.07
CA SER A 5 69.08 -2.42 41.29
C SER A 5 67.89 -2.22 42.24
N VAL A 6 67.24 -1.07 42.13
CA VAL A 6 66.04 -0.70 42.89
C VAL A 6 64.82 -1.42 42.29
N SER A 7 64.03 -2.05 43.15
CA SER A 7 62.77 -2.74 42.82
C SER A 7 61.61 -1.73 42.79
N ALA A 8 60.84 -1.73 41.70
CA ALA A 8 59.61 -0.95 41.58
C ALA A 8 58.41 -1.78 42.08
N GLU A 9 57.74 -1.30 43.11
CA GLU A 9 56.48 -1.86 43.62
C GLU A 9 55.32 -1.37 42.74
N LYS A 10 54.53 -2.31 42.20
CA LYS A 10 53.34 -2.05 41.39
C LYS A 10 52.12 -2.42 42.24
N SER A 11 51.41 -1.41 42.75
CA SER A 11 50.16 -1.58 43.49
C SER A 11 49.02 -1.98 42.54
N GLY A 12 48.62 -3.26 42.61
CA GLY A 12 47.45 -3.80 41.94
C GLY A 12 46.20 -3.70 42.81
N PHE A 13 45.08 -3.37 42.19
CA PHE A 13 43.76 -3.27 42.80
C PHE A 13 43.14 -4.69 42.96
N ASP A 14 42.91 -5.11 44.20
CA ASP A 14 42.26 -6.39 44.54
C ASP A 14 40.74 -6.31 44.29
N ILE A 15 40.24 -7.01 43.27
CA ILE A 15 38.84 -7.45 43.24
C ILE A 15 38.76 -8.73 44.07
N GLY A 16 38.26 -8.62 45.30
CA GLY A 16 38.04 -9.78 46.17
C GLY A 16 37.30 -10.88 45.41
N THR A 17 37.95 -12.03 45.23
CA THR A 17 37.33 -13.21 44.64
C THR A 17 36.48 -13.87 45.72
N GLU A 18 35.30 -13.29 45.97
CA GLU A 18 34.20 -13.99 46.64
C GLU A 18 33.88 -15.23 45.80
N ALA A 19 34.41 -16.39 46.20
CA ALA A 19 34.09 -17.66 45.58
C ALA A 19 32.59 -17.91 45.74
N ALA A 20 31.83 -17.67 44.66
CA ALA A 20 30.41 -17.96 44.64
C ALA A 20 30.18 -19.41 45.08
N SER A 21 29.33 -19.60 46.08
CA SER A 21 29.02 -20.93 46.61
C SER A 21 28.53 -21.85 45.48
N PRO A 22 28.99 -23.12 45.41
CA PRO A 22 28.60 -24.06 44.35
C PRO A 22 27.09 -24.15 44.10
N VAL A 23 26.29 -23.96 45.16
CA VAL A 23 24.83 -24.00 45.09
C VAL A 23 24.24 -22.75 44.43
N VAL A 24 24.81 -21.57 44.72
CA VAL A 24 24.32 -20.29 44.17
C VAL A 24 24.61 -20.19 42.68
N GLY A 25 25.76 -20.71 42.23
CA GLY A 25 26.09 -20.77 40.79
C GLY A 25 25.08 -21.61 40.00
N VAL A 26 24.68 -22.76 40.52
CA VAL A 26 23.70 -23.64 39.86
C VAL A 26 22.30 -23.02 39.87
N MET A 27 21.86 -22.44 40.99
CA MET A 27 20.56 -21.78 41.08
C MET A 27 20.46 -20.57 40.14
N LEU A 28 21.55 -19.83 39.97
CA LEU A 28 21.63 -18.69 39.07
C LEU A 28 21.61 -19.14 37.60
N MET A 29 22.34 -20.21 37.25
CA MET A 29 22.32 -20.79 35.92
C MET A 29 20.91 -21.25 35.51
N LEU A 30 20.21 -21.95 36.41
CA LEU A 30 18.83 -22.43 36.17
C LEU A 30 17.84 -21.28 35.99
N SER A 31 17.95 -20.23 36.80
CA SER A 31 17.06 -19.07 36.71
C SER A 31 17.24 -18.33 35.38
N VAL A 32 18.48 -18.11 34.95
CA VAL A 32 18.78 -17.44 33.68
C VAL A 32 18.28 -18.28 32.49
N THR A 33 18.51 -19.59 32.49
CA THR A 33 18.01 -20.46 31.41
C THR A 33 16.49 -20.50 31.35
N LEU A 34 15.82 -20.54 32.50
CA LEU A 34 14.35 -20.54 32.54
C LEU A 34 13.77 -19.23 32.00
N ILE A 35 14.35 -18.09 32.37
CA ILE A 35 13.95 -16.77 31.85
C ILE A 35 14.18 -16.71 30.34
N LEU A 36 15.36 -17.10 29.86
CA LEU A 36 15.67 -17.11 28.42
C LEU A 36 14.75 -18.04 27.64
N ALA A 37 14.44 -19.23 28.17
CA ALA A 37 13.51 -20.16 27.55
C ALA A 37 12.09 -19.56 27.42
N ALA A 38 11.59 -18.87 28.45
CA ALA A 38 10.29 -18.20 28.39
C ALA A 38 10.26 -17.07 27.35
N ILE A 39 11.32 -16.27 27.29
CA ILE A 39 11.46 -15.18 26.32
C ILE A 39 11.52 -15.74 24.89
N VAL A 40 12.38 -16.72 24.62
CA VAL A 40 12.53 -17.33 23.29
C VAL A 40 11.28 -18.09 22.86
N SER A 41 10.59 -18.77 23.78
CA SER A 41 9.31 -19.43 23.50
C SER A 41 8.24 -18.44 23.05
N GLY A 42 8.19 -17.25 23.66
CA GLY A 42 7.32 -16.16 23.25
C GLY A 42 7.61 -15.61 21.83
N PHE A 43 8.84 -15.79 21.33
CA PHE A 43 9.22 -15.39 19.97
C PHE A 43 8.91 -16.44 18.90
N VAL A 44 8.79 -17.73 19.24
CA VAL A 44 8.47 -18.80 18.26
C VAL A 44 6.97 -18.83 17.91
N GLY A 45 6.09 -18.42 18.84
CA GLY A 45 4.64 -18.35 18.60
C GLY A 45 4.10 -16.95 18.30
N GLY A 46 4.98 -15.94 18.22
CA GLY A 46 4.62 -14.52 18.32
C GLY A 46 4.51 -13.74 17.02
N LEU A 47 4.59 -14.39 15.84
CA LEU A 47 4.09 -13.76 14.63
C LEU A 47 2.68 -14.31 14.38
N PRO A 48 1.61 -13.59 14.78
CA PRO A 48 0.34 -13.84 14.13
C PRO A 48 0.60 -13.67 12.63
N ASP A 49 0.29 -14.69 11.83
CA ASP A 49 0.17 -14.62 10.37
C ASP A 49 -0.98 -13.66 9.95
N GLY A 50 -1.17 -12.57 10.69
CA GLY A 50 -2.03 -11.43 10.36
C GLY A 50 -1.36 -10.47 9.39
N GLY A 51 -0.20 -10.83 8.82
CA GLY A 51 0.26 -10.22 7.59
C GLY A 51 -0.69 -10.65 6.48
N THR A 52 -1.76 -9.88 6.27
CA THR A 52 -2.55 -9.90 5.03
C THR A 52 -1.57 -10.11 3.90
N LYS A 53 -1.65 -11.26 3.22
CA LYS A 53 -0.76 -11.59 2.10
C LYS A 53 -0.66 -10.34 1.24
N ALA A 54 0.54 -9.77 1.12
CA ALA A 54 0.73 -8.58 0.32
C ALA A 54 0.28 -8.95 -1.10
N SER A 55 -0.88 -8.45 -1.51
CA SER A 55 -1.50 -8.90 -2.74
C SER A 55 -0.57 -8.55 -3.88
N ASN A 56 -0.12 -9.57 -4.61
CA ASN A 56 0.87 -9.38 -5.66
C ASN A 56 0.12 -9.13 -6.95
N VAL A 57 -0.43 -7.93 -7.14
CA VAL A 57 -1.20 -7.57 -8.34
C VAL A 57 -0.50 -6.49 -9.14
N ALA A 58 -0.30 -6.75 -10.42
CA ALA A 58 0.26 -5.80 -11.37
C ALA A 58 -0.86 -5.16 -12.20
N ILE A 59 -1.05 -3.84 -12.06
CA ILE A 59 -2.01 -3.06 -12.85
C ILE A 59 -1.30 -2.08 -13.77
N LYS A 60 -1.71 -2.05 -15.03
CA LYS A 60 -1.35 -1.00 -15.99
C LYS A 60 -2.56 -0.12 -16.26
N ALA A 61 -2.38 1.19 -16.25
CA ALA A 61 -3.47 2.12 -16.55
C ALA A 61 -3.04 3.15 -17.61
N THR A 62 -4.01 3.59 -18.40
CA THR A 62 -3.86 4.58 -19.46
C THR A 62 -5.02 5.55 -19.39
N TYR A 63 -4.72 6.85 -19.46
CA TYR A 63 -5.72 7.91 -19.46
C TYR A 63 -5.51 8.85 -20.63
N SER A 64 -6.60 9.21 -21.29
CA SER A 64 -6.66 10.24 -22.32
C SER A 64 -7.88 11.12 -22.06
N GLN A 65 -7.78 12.42 -22.31
CA GLN A 65 -8.93 13.33 -22.19
C GLN A 65 -10.05 13.01 -23.20
N THR A 66 -9.72 12.36 -24.32
CA THR A 66 -10.70 11.92 -25.32
C THR A 66 -11.26 10.53 -25.05
N GLU A 67 -10.42 9.58 -24.61
CA GLU A 67 -10.84 8.20 -24.40
C GLU A 67 -11.23 7.84 -22.95
N GLY A 68 -10.91 8.69 -21.97
CA GLY A 68 -11.11 8.40 -20.56
C GLY A 68 -10.08 7.43 -19.97
N LEU A 69 -10.37 6.89 -18.78
CA LEU A 69 -9.47 6.01 -18.05
C LEU A 69 -9.74 4.54 -18.40
N ALA A 70 -8.68 3.81 -18.72
CA ALA A 70 -8.71 2.36 -18.85
C ALA A 70 -7.58 1.75 -18.01
N PHE A 71 -7.83 0.60 -17.40
CA PHE A 71 -6.82 -0.14 -16.67
C PHE A 71 -6.95 -1.64 -16.90
N THR A 72 -5.80 -2.29 -16.97
CA THR A 72 -5.65 -3.70 -17.32
C THR A 72 -4.91 -4.43 -16.22
N HIS A 73 -5.43 -5.59 -15.86
CA HIS A 73 -4.79 -6.50 -14.95
C HIS A 73 -3.67 -7.26 -15.68
N MET A 74 -2.42 -7.01 -15.31
CA MET A 74 -1.25 -7.56 -16.00
C MET A 74 -0.85 -8.94 -15.45
N GLY A 75 -1.28 -9.29 -14.24
CA GLY A 75 -0.94 -10.56 -13.59
C GLY A 75 -1.07 -10.46 -12.08
N GLY A 76 -1.03 -11.61 -11.40
CA GLY A 76 -1.11 -11.65 -9.94
C GLY A 76 -2.37 -12.32 -9.38
N ASP A 77 -2.70 -11.95 -8.15
CA ASP A 77 -3.92 -12.40 -7.46
C ASP A 77 -5.17 -11.85 -8.15
N VAL A 78 -6.27 -12.60 -8.12
CA VAL A 78 -7.56 -12.13 -8.64
C VAL A 78 -8.14 -11.08 -7.70
N ILE A 79 -8.59 -9.96 -8.24
CA ILE A 79 -9.22 -8.88 -7.48
C ILE A 79 -10.74 -9.09 -7.44
N GLY A 80 -11.33 -9.10 -6.24
CA GLY A 80 -12.79 -9.02 -6.06
C GLY A 80 -13.27 -7.58 -6.25
N THR A 81 -14.18 -7.34 -7.19
CA THR A 81 -14.62 -5.99 -7.56
C THR A 81 -15.48 -5.30 -6.50
N LEU A 82 -16.24 -6.05 -5.70
CA LEU A 82 -17.10 -5.52 -4.64
C LEU A 82 -16.31 -4.92 -3.47
N ASP A 83 -15.23 -5.59 -3.10
CA ASP A 83 -14.39 -5.20 -1.95
C ASP A 83 -13.26 -4.26 -2.39
N THR A 84 -13.24 -3.85 -3.66
CA THR A 84 -12.20 -2.98 -4.20
C THR A 84 -12.69 -1.56 -4.39
N VAL A 85 -11.91 -0.61 -3.90
CA VAL A 85 -12.06 0.82 -4.11
C VAL A 85 -10.93 1.30 -5.01
N VAL A 86 -11.29 1.94 -6.13
CA VAL A 86 -10.34 2.58 -7.02
C VAL A 86 -10.27 4.07 -6.69
N ILE A 87 -9.06 4.58 -6.50
CA ILE A 87 -8.80 5.95 -6.08
C ILE A 87 -7.85 6.60 -7.08
N VAL A 88 -8.18 7.80 -7.53
CA VAL A 88 -7.23 8.66 -8.25
C VAL A 88 -6.65 9.68 -7.29
N ARG A 89 -5.34 9.87 -7.32
CA ARG A 89 -4.62 10.84 -6.49
C ARG A 89 -3.71 11.69 -7.36
N LEU A 90 -3.67 12.98 -7.09
CA LEU A 90 -2.70 13.86 -7.75
C LEU A 90 -1.28 13.46 -7.35
N SER A 91 -0.33 13.61 -8.27
CA SER A 91 1.09 13.49 -7.95
C SER A 91 1.70 14.86 -7.66
N ASN A 92 2.98 14.86 -7.32
CA ASN A 92 3.83 16.05 -7.28
C ASN A 92 3.81 16.90 -8.56
N SER A 93 3.39 16.34 -9.71
CA SER A 93 3.17 17.09 -10.96
C SER A 93 2.13 18.21 -10.83
N PHE A 94 1.30 18.18 -9.79
CA PHE A 94 0.28 19.17 -9.51
C PHE A 94 0.69 20.20 -8.43
N GLY A 95 1.94 20.19 -7.98
CA GLY A 95 2.46 21.11 -6.96
C GLY A 95 1.76 20.89 -5.60
N ASP A 96 1.30 21.97 -4.98
CA ASP A 96 0.71 22.00 -3.63
C ASP A 96 -0.55 21.12 -3.46
N ALA A 97 -1.09 20.56 -4.55
CA ALA A 97 -2.28 19.72 -4.56
C ALA A 97 -1.98 18.21 -4.54
N GLU A 98 -0.72 17.78 -4.36
CA GLU A 98 -0.26 16.38 -4.43
C GLU A 98 -0.94 15.38 -3.46
N HIS A 99 -1.79 15.86 -2.56
CA HIS A 99 -2.54 15.04 -1.62
C HIS A 99 -4.03 14.91 -1.95
N MET A 100 -4.53 15.64 -2.96
CA MET A 100 -5.92 15.54 -3.37
C MET A 100 -6.19 14.16 -3.99
N SER A 101 -7.27 13.52 -3.56
CA SER A 101 -7.68 12.21 -4.06
C SER A 101 -9.19 12.10 -4.16
N TRP A 102 -9.65 11.27 -5.10
CA TRP A 102 -11.06 11.01 -5.36
C TRP A 102 -11.27 9.52 -5.51
N LYS A 103 -12.35 9.02 -4.89
CA LYS A 103 -12.84 7.66 -5.10
C LYS A 103 -13.64 7.64 -6.41
N ILE A 104 -13.32 6.69 -7.27
CA ILE A 104 -14.12 6.40 -8.47
C ILE A 104 -15.33 5.58 -8.02
N ASP A 105 -16.51 5.91 -8.56
CA ASP A 105 -17.72 5.15 -8.31
C ASP A 105 -17.62 3.76 -8.98
N PRO A 106 -17.78 2.65 -8.25
CA PRO A 106 -17.77 1.32 -8.86
C PRO A 106 -18.86 1.11 -9.94
N CYS A 107 -19.92 1.94 -9.95
CA CYS A 107 -20.95 1.90 -11.00
C CYS A 107 -20.46 2.46 -12.34
N SER A 108 -19.41 3.27 -12.35
CA SER A 108 -18.82 3.85 -13.58
C SER A 108 -17.70 3.00 -14.16
N ILE A 109 -17.26 1.95 -13.46
CA ILE A 109 -16.21 1.03 -13.90
C ILE A 109 -16.84 -0.15 -14.62
N VAL A 110 -16.51 -0.35 -15.89
CA VAL A 110 -17.16 -1.32 -16.78
C VAL A 110 -16.18 -2.23 -17.52
N ASN A 111 -16.62 -3.43 -17.88
CA ASN A 111 -15.78 -4.42 -18.58
C ASN A 111 -15.53 -4.15 -20.07
N LYS A 112 -16.26 -3.21 -20.69
CA LYS A 112 -16.14 -2.89 -22.11
C LYS A 112 -16.26 -1.39 -22.31
N ARG A 113 -15.54 -0.86 -23.29
CA ARG A 113 -15.69 0.54 -23.71
C ARG A 113 -17.05 0.72 -24.39
N GLY A 114 -17.82 1.72 -23.96
CA GLY A 114 -19.12 2.04 -24.55
C GLY A 114 -20.10 2.64 -23.55
N GLU A 115 -21.36 2.74 -23.96
CA GLU A 115 -22.43 3.23 -23.09
C GLU A 115 -22.72 2.25 -21.96
N LEU A 116 -22.96 2.76 -20.74
CA LEU A 116 -23.24 1.97 -19.54
C LEU A 116 -24.30 0.87 -19.76
N THR A 117 -25.31 1.15 -20.58
CA THR A 117 -26.44 0.26 -20.91
C THR A 117 -26.05 -0.99 -21.72
N LYS A 118 -24.86 -1.01 -22.32
CA LYS A 118 -24.32 -2.15 -23.11
C LYS A 118 -23.12 -2.82 -22.44
N THR A 119 -22.81 -2.42 -21.22
CA THR A 119 -21.64 -2.85 -20.47
C THR A 119 -22.06 -3.45 -19.15
N VAL A 120 -21.18 -4.25 -18.54
CA VAL A 120 -21.40 -4.76 -17.18
C VAL A 120 -20.52 -3.94 -16.24
N PRO A 121 -21.11 -3.13 -15.33
CA PRO A 121 -20.34 -2.39 -14.35
C PRO A 121 -19.82 -3.32 -13.25
N TRP A 122 -18.85 -2.88 -12.46
CA TRP A 122 -18.39 -3.61 -11.27
C TRP A 122 -19.50 -3.68 -10.22
N LEU A 123 -20.18 -2.55 -9.99
CA LEU A 123 -21.38 -2.47 -9.17
C LEU A 123 -22.56 -1.98 -10.00
N THR A 124 -23.69 -2.68 -9.92
CA THR A 124 -24.93 -2.25 -10.58
C THR A 124 -25.58 -1.10 -9.82
N LYS A 125 -26.44 -0.31 -10.49
CA LYS A 125 -27.17 0.80 -9.84
C LYS A 125 -28.14 0.34 -8.75
N THR A 126 -28.48 -0.94 -8.72
CA THR A 126 -29.29 -1.57 -7.66
C THR A 126 -28.45 -2.06 -6.48
N GLY A 127 -27.12 -1.83 -6.50
CA GLY A 127 -26.19 -2.25 -5.44
C GLY A 127 -25.77 -3.71 -5.50
N SER A 128 -26.15 -4.44 -6.55
CA SER A 128 -25.73 -5.83 -6.77
C SER A 128 -24.40 -5.89 -7.54
N ALA A 129 -23.62 -6.95 -7.37
CA ALA A 129 -22.42 -7.18 -8.15
C ALA A 129 -22.75 -7.30 -9.64
N GLY A 130 -22.00 -6.62 -10.50
CA GLY A 130 -22.02 -6.89 -11.94
C GLY A 130 -20.87 -7.81 -12.31
N VAL A 131 -19.74 -7.23 -12.73
CA VAL A 131 -18.47 -7.97 -12.82
C VAL A 131 -18.04 -8.29 -11.41
N VAL A 132 -17.82 -9.56 -11.07
CA VAL A 132 -17.49 -10.02 -9.71
C VAL A 132 -16.00 -10.16 -9.44
N SER A 133 -15.21 -10.35 -10.50
CA SER A 133 -13.77 -10.58 -10.43
C SER A 133 -13.06 -9.86 -11.56
N PHE A 134 -11.90 -9.31 -11.26
CA PHE A 134 -10.99 -8.70 -12.21
C PHE A 134 -9.67 -9.48 -12.16
N ALA A 135 -9.42 -10.27 -13.20
CA ALA A 135 -8.32 -11.23 -13.27
C ALA A 135 -7.32 -10.85 -14.37
N ALA A 136 -6.16 -11.51 -14.38
CA ALA A 136 -5.11 -11.26 -15.36
C ALA A 136 -5.62 -11.33 -16.82
N GLY A 137 -5.32 -10.28 -17.59
CA GLY A 137 -5.79 -10.10 -18.97
C GLY A 137 -7.06 -9.27 -19.09
N ASP A 138 -7.83 -9.08 -18.00
CA ASP A 138 -9.03 -8.26 -18.04
C ASP A 138 -8.68 -6.76 -18.15
N THR A 139 -9.49 -6.04 -18.90
CA THR A 139 -9.45 -4.57 -18.98
C THR A 139 -10.77 -4.00 -18.52
N ALA A 140 -10.69 -3.03 -17.62
CA ALA A 140 -11.82 -2.23 -17.19
C ALA A 140 -11.66 -0.79 -17.70
N TYR A 141 -12.78 -0.17 -17.97
CA TYR A 141 -12.89 1.20 -18.46
C TYR A 141 -13.72 2.00 -17.47
N VAL A 142 -13.36 3.26 -17.25
CA VAL A 142 -14.19 4.16 -16.46
C VAL A 142 -14.93 5.07 -17.43
N VAL A 143 -16.25 5.01 -17.37
CA VAL A 143 -17.14 5.75 -18.27
C VAL A 143 -17.98 6.74 -17.48
N PRO A 144 -18.29 7.93 -18.03
CA PRO A 144 -19.15 8.88 -17.35
C PRO A 144 -20.55 8.30 -17.16
N ASP A 145 -21.09 8.41 -15.94
CA ASP A 145 -22.47 8.06 -15.67
C ASP A 145 -23.39 9.17 -16.18
N LYS A 146 -24.02 8.97 -17.35
CA LYS A 146 -24.94 9.93 -17.97
C LYS A 146 -26.17 10.24 -17.08
N ASP A 147 -26.51 9.37 -16.14
CA ASP A 147 -27.63 9.61 -15.20
C ASP A 147 -27.20 10.48 -14.01
N LYS A 148 -25.90 10.69 -13.80
CA LYS A 148 -25.36 11.67 -12.87
C LYS A 148 -24.96 12.90 -13.68
N GLN A 149 -25.41 14.09 -13.27
CA GLN A 149 -25.23 15.36 -14.01
C GLN A 149 -23.76 15.82 -14.21
N ASN A 150 -22.79 14.99 -13.83
CA ASN A 150 -21.36 15.29 -13.79
C ASN A 150 -20.59 14.44 -14.82
N THR A 151 -20.99 14.46 -16.09
CA THR A 151 -20.36 13.64 -17.14
C THR A 151 -18.89 13.99 -17.42
N GLY A 152 -18.38 15.12 -16.91
CA GLY A 152 -16.96 15.49 -16.95
C GLY A 152 -16.19 15.22 -15.64
N GLU A 153 -16.86 14.92 -14.53
CA GLU A 153 -16.20 14.85 -13.22
C GLU A 153 -16.12 13.40 -12.69
N TYR A 154 -16.32 12.41 -13.54
CA TYR A 154 -16.47 11.01 -13.14
C TYR A 154 -15.20 10.39 -12.54
N LEU A 155 -14.02 10.97 -12.82
CA LEU A 155 -12.76 10.62 -12.16
C LEU A 155 -12.49 11.48 -10.93
N GLN A 156 -12.92 12.75 -10.94
CA GLN A 156 -12.66 13.73 -9.89
C GLN A 156 -13.97 14.41 -9.47
N ASN A 157 -14.88 13.65 -8.85
CA ASN A 157 -16.23 14.11 -8.59
C ASN A 157 -16.25 15.41 -7.76
N GLY A 158 -16.99 16.42 -8.23
CA GLY A 158 -17.03 17.76 -7.66
C GLY A 158 -15.93 18.71 -8.15
N LEU A 159 -15.04 18.25 -9.02
CA LEU A 159 -14.00 19.07 -9.64
C LEU A 159 -14.32 19.33 -11.11
N LYS A 160 -14.80 20.55 -11.40
CA LYS A 160 -15.14 20.98 -12.75
C LYS A 160 -13.98 20.87 -13.73
N SER A 161 -14.27 20.61 -15.00
CA SER A 161 -13.25 20.44 -16.06
C SER A 161 -12.37 21.67 -16.31
N ASP A 162 -12.85 22.87 -15.97
CA ASP A 162 -12.08 24.12 -16.04
C ASP A 162 -11.15 24.36 -14.84
N ASN A 163 -11.24 23.54 -13.79
CA ASN A 163 -10.41 23.65 -12.61
C ASN A 163 -8.93 23.39 -12.94
N LYS A 164 -8.02 24.14 -12.29
CA LYS A 164 -6.57 24.01 -12.43
C LYS A 164 -6.06 22.58 -12.16
N TYR A 165 -6.74 21.83 -11.30
CA TYR A 165 -6.35 20.47 -10.89
C TYR A 165 -7.13 19.36 -11.62
N SER A 166 -8.04 19.73 -12.52
CA SER A 166 -8.83 18.74 -13.27
C SER A 166 -7.99 18.03 -14.32
N PHE A 167 -8.19 16.73 -14.45
CA PHE A 167 -7.58 15.90 -15.48
C PHE A 167 -8.07 16.26 -16.89
N ASP A 168 -9.24 16.87 -17.02
CA ASP A 168 -9.78 17.38 -18.29
C ASP A 168 -9.16 18.71 -18.72
N ASN A 169 -8.46 19.38 -17.81
CA ASN A 169 -7.86 20.67 -18.12
C ASN A 169 -6.66 20.46 -19.07
N LYS A 170 -6.69 21.11 -20.24
CA LYS A 170 -5.62 21.03 -21.25
C LYS A 170 -4.24 21.45 -20.73
N ALA A 171 -4.18 22.29 -19.69
CA ALA A 171 -2.93 22.67 -19.04
C ALA A 171 -2.26 21.52 -18.25
N ASN A 172 -2.98 20.42 -18.02
CA ASN A 172 -2.50 19.25 -17.29
C ASN A 172 -2.07 18.09 -18.22
N LEU A 173 -2.11 18.27 -19.53
CA LEU A 173 -1.54 17.31 -20.49
C LEU A 173 -0.06 17.05 -20.18
N GLY A 174 0.34 15.78 -20.18
CA GLY A 174 1.70 15.34 -19.84
C GLY A 174 2.00 15.24 -18.34
N LYS A 175 1.12 15.72 -17.46
CA LYS A 175 1.27 15.51 -16.01
C LYS A 175 0.92 14.09 -15.62
N GLU A 176 1.47 13.64 -14.51
CA GLU A 176 1.18 12.33 -13.94
C GLU A 176 0.19 12.42 -12.78
N PHE A 177 -0.65 11.39 -12.64
CA PHE A 177 -1.40 11.11 -11.43
C PHE A 177 -1.20 9.65 -11.01
N LEU A 178 -1.64 9.31 -9.81
CA LEU A 178 -1.55 7.98 -9.25
C LEU A 178 -2.93 7.33 -9.26
N LEU A 179 -3.01 6.12 -9.78
CA LEU A 179 -4.17 5.25 -9.65
C LEU A 179 -3.88 4.21 -8.57
N GLU A 180 -4.72 4.17 -7.55
CA GLU A 180 -4.60 3.32 -6.36
C GLU A 180 -5.78 2.34 -6.34
N PHE A 181 -5.49 1.08 -6.06
CA PHE A 181 -6.47 0.04 -5.75
C PHE A 181 -6.31 -0.30 -4.29
N GLY A 182 -7.39 -0.14 -3.54
CA GLY A 182 -7.44 -0.51 -2.15
C GLY A 182 -8.67 -1.32 -1.83
N ASP A 183 -8.66 -1.92 -0.66
CA ASP A 183 -9.85 -2.56 -0.09
C ASP A 183 -10.78 -1.51 0.52
N THR A 184 -12.04 -1.85 0.71
CA THR A 184 -13.03 -1.13 1.53
C THR A 184 -12.53 -0.79 2.94
N SER A 185 -11.59 -1.58 3.49
CA SER A 185 -10.87 -1.30 4.74
C SER A 185 -9.88 -0.12 4.67
N GLY A 186 -9.58 0.39 3.48
CA GLY A 186 -8.64 1.51 3.25
C GLY A 186 -7.20 1.08 2.98
N THR A 187 -6.90 -0.21 2.99
CA THR A 187 -5.56 -0.72 2.66
C THR A 187 -5.34 -0.68 1.15
N THR A 188 -4.36 0.09 0.67
CA THR A 188 -3.95 0.09 -0.75
C THR A 188 -3.07 -1.13 -1.03
N PHE A 189 -3.44 -1.94 -2.01
CA PHE A 189 -2.69 -3.14 -2.39
C PHE A 189 -2.05 -3.04 -3.77
N ALA A 190 -2.49 -2.13 -4.65
CA ALA A 190 -1.81 -1.84 -5.90
C ALA A 190 -1.81 -0.35 -6.22
N ARG A 191 -0.75 0.13 -6.87
CA ARG A 191 -0.60 1.53 -7.28
C ARG A 191 0.14 1.62 -8.61
N THR A 192 -0.33 2.49 -9.49
CA THR A 192 0.31 2.72 -10.78
C THR A 192 0.30 4.21 -11.16
N ARG A 193 1.31 4.63 -11.91
CA ARG A 193 1.42 6.01 -12.42
C ARG A 193 0.76 6.09 -13.79
N VAL A 194 0.01 7.16 -14.01
CA VAL A 194 -0.72 7.39 -15.26
C VAL A 194 -0.41 8.79 -15.75
N ILE A 195 0.04 8.90 -17.00
CA ILE A 195 0.26 10.16 -17.68
C ILE A 195 -1.05 10.62 -18.32
N ILE A 196 -1.33 11.91 -18.24
CA ILE A 196 -2.49 12.52 -18.90
C ILE A 196 -2.16 12.73 -20.38
N ALA A 197 -2.76 11.89 -21.23
CA ALA A 197 -2.70 12.03 -22.68
C ALA A 197 -3.83 12.93 -23.21
N PRO A 198 -3.66 13.53 -24.40
CA PRO A 198 -4.75 14.22 -25.09
C PRO A 198 -5.91 13.29 -25.41
#